data_AF-A0A958SIW1-F1
#
_entry.id   AF-A0A958SIW1-F1
#
_cell.length_a   1.000
_cell.length_b   1.000
_cell.length_c   1.000
_cell.angle_alpha   90.00
_cell.angle_beta   90.00
_cell.angle_gamma   90.00
#
_symmetry.space_group_name_H-M   'P 1'
#
loop_
_entity.id
_entity.type
_entity.pdbx_description
1 polymer ?
#
loop_
_entity_poly.entity_id
_entity_poly.type
_entity_poly.pdbx_seq_one_letter_code
_entity_poly.pdbx_strand_id
1 'polypeptide(L)'
;MASLLLGSCQHQITNPALSGKIWDVHAGKFVSEEALYSALRAADYVLLGEAHDNPVHHQYQAEIVQRLKPTAVVMEHLDPTQAKNANTAPLSELETILNWAKSGWPDFSLFEPVFRSIKEAGAT
;
A
#
# COMPACT_ATOMS: atom_id res chain seq x y z
N MET A 1 8.86 -6.57 -40.33
CA MET A 1 8.04 -5.83 -39.34
C MET A 1 7.28 -6.86 -38.54
N ALA A 2 7.48 -6.94 -37.22
CA ALA A 2 6.66 -7.76 -36.34
C ALA A 2 6.53 -7.02 -35.02
N SER A 3 5.32 -6.56 -34.75
CA SER A 3 4.97 -5.73 -33.62
C SER A 3 5.04 -6.50 -32.30
N LEU A 4 5.56 -5.80 -31.30
CA LEU A 4 5.67 -6.18 -29.90
C LEU A 4 4.27 -6.36 -29.29
N LEU A 5 4.00 -7.54 -28.72
CA LEU A 5 2.87 -7.76 -27.81
C LEU A 5 3.28 -7.25 -26.43
N LEU A 6 2.78 -6.07 -26.03
CA LEU A 6 2.78 -5.64 -24.64
C LEU A 6 1.54 -6.28 -23.97
N GLY A 7 1.74 -7.44 -23.35
CA GLY A 7 0.77 -7.99 -22.42
C GLY A 7 0.85 -7.21 -21.11
N SER A 8 0.01 -6.21 -20.92
CA SER A 8 -0.35 -5.77 -19.58
C SER A 8 -1.02 -6.97 -18.90
N CYS A 9 -0.45 -7.45 -17.80
CA CYS A 9 -1.13 -8.36 -16.88
C CYS A 9 -2.25 -7.63 -16.14
N GLN A 10 -3.18 -7.00 -16.86
CA GLN A 10 -4.46 -6.53 -16.32
C GLN A 10 -5.39 -7.73 -16.21
N HIS A 11 -5.08 -8.61 -15.26
CA HIS A 11 -6.03 -9.64 -14.84
C HIS A 11 -6.21 -9.48 -13.33
N GLN A 12 -7.11 -8.57 -12.95
CA GLN A 12 -7.74 -8.63 -11.65
C GLN A 12 -8.49 -9.97 -11.59
N ILE A 13 -7.84 -11.01 -11.08
CA ILE A 13 -8.53 -12.24 -10.68
C ILE A 13 -9.39 -11.87 -9.48
N THR A 14 -10.56 -11.28 -9.73
CA THR A 14 -11.60 -11.21 -8.73
C THR A 14 -12.22 -12.59 -8.67
N ASN A 15 -11.87 -13.36 -7.64
CA ASN A 15 -12.63 -14.54 -7.29
C ASN A 15 -13.66 -14.10 -6.25
N PRO A 16 -14.95 -13.96 -6.61
CA PRO A 16 -15.97 -13.49 -5.67
C PRO A 16 -16.08 -14.38 -4.43
N ALA A 17 -15.67 -15.65 -4.54
CA ALA A 17 -15.67 -16.58 -3.41
C ALA A 17 -14.54 -16.30 -2.40
N LEU A 18 -13.52 -15.51 -2.75
CA LEU A 18 -12.38 -15.17 -1.90
C LEU A 18 -12.32 -13.69 -1.51
N SER A 19 -13.06 -12.81 -2.20
CA SER A 19 -13.14 -11.40 -1.86
C SER A 19 -13.51 -11.19 -0.39
N GLY A 20 -12.69 -10.40 0.33
CA GLY A 20 -12.88 -10.10 1.75
C GLY A 20 -12.53 -11.22 2.73
N LYS A 21 -12.01 -12.37 2.26
CA LYS A 21 -11.54 -13.45 3.13
C LYS A 21 -10.05 -13.33 3.40
N ILE A 22 -9.65 -13.56 4.66
CA ILE A 22 -8.25 -13.54 5.09
C ILE A 22 -7.78 -14.97 5.28
N TRP A 23 -6.74 -15.37 4.57
CA TRP A 23 -6.13 -16.70 4.69
C TRP A 23 -4.84 -16.62 5.49
N ASP A 24 -4.79 -17.35 6.61
CA ASP A 24 -3.55 -17.57 7.35
C ASP A 24 -2.77 -18.70 6.67
N VAL A 25 -1.65 -18.35 6.04
CA VAL A 25 -0.79 -19.28 5.30
C VAL A 25 -0.11 -20.31 6.19
N HIS A 26 0.18 -19.98 7.45
CA HIS A 26 0.83 -20.88 8.40
C HIS A 26 -0.19 -21.84 9.03
N ALA A 27 -1.36 -21.32 9.42
CA ALA A 27 -2.43 -22.15 9.99
C ALA A 27 -3.24 -22.93 8.94
N GLY A 28 -3.10 -22.58 7.65
CA GLY A 28 -3.81 -23.24 6.55
C GLY A 28 -5.33 -23.12 6.65
N LYS A 29 -5.83 -21.97 7.12
CA LYS A 29 -7.27 -21.72 7.30
C LYS A 29 -7.64 -20.25 7.10
N PHE A 30 -8.92 -20.00 6.82
CA PHE A 30 -9.46 -18.65 6.90
C PHE A 30 -9.52 -18.18 8.35
N VAL A 31 -9.17 -16.92 8.58
CA VAL A 31 -9.21 -16.25 9.88
C VAL A 31 -10.10 -15.01 9.81
N SER A 32 -10.56 -14.56 10.97
CA SER A 32 -11.32 -13.31 11.05
C SER A 32 -10.41 -12.09 10.98
N GLU A 33 -11.00 -10.94 10.72
CA GLU A 33 -10.30 -9.67 10.71
C GLU A 33 -9.73 -9.33 12.11
N GLU A 34 -10.46 -9.64 13.17
CA GLU A 34 -9.98 -9.46 14.54
C GLU A 34 -8.73 -10.29 14.82
N ALA A 35 -8.69 -11.53 14.32
CA ALA A 35 -7.52 -12.39 14.46
C ALA A 35 -6.31 -11.83 13.70
N LEU A 36 -6.51 -11.33 12.47
CA LEU A 36 -5.48 -10.64 11.70
C LEU A 36 -4.91 -9.45 12.48
N TYR A 37 -5.76 -8.51 12.89
CA TYR A 37 -5.28 -7.30 13.58
C TYR A 37 -4.68 -7.58 14.96
N SER A 38 -5.09 -8.66 15.62
CA SER A 38 -4.43 -9.14 16.84
C SER A 38 -2.98 -9.55 16.56
N ALA A 39 -2.76 -10.33 15.49
CA ALA A 39 -1.42 -10.73 15.07
C ALA A 39 -0.57 -9.54 14.62
N LEU A 40 -1.14 -8.62 13.82
CA LEU A 40 -0.43 -7.42 13.35
C LEU A 40 0.05 -6.52 14.50
N ARG A 41 -0.76 -6.33 15.54
CA ARG A 41 -0.38 -5.54 16.73
C ARG A 41 0.69 -6.19 17.60
N ALA A 42 0.83 -7.51 17.51
CA ALA A 42 1.83 -8.27 18.26
C ALA A 42 3.18 -8.34 17.53
N ALA A 43 3.25 -7.92 16.26
CA ALA A 43 4.46 -7.94 15.46
C ALA A 43 5.28 -6.66 15.64
N ASP A 44 6.60 -6.79 15.73
CA ASP A 44 7.53 -5.64 15.71
C ASP A 44 7.59 -4.98 14.33
N TYR A 45 7.40 -5.78 13.28
CA TYR A 45 7.42 -5.34 11.88
C TYR A 45 6.26 -5.97 11.11
N VAL A 46 5.58 -5.16 10.30
CA VAL A 46 4.52 -5.60 9.39
C VAL A 46 4.94 -5.25 7.98
N LEU A 47 5.02 -6.25 7.10
CA LEU A 47 5.29 -6.07 5.68
C LEU A 47 4.00 -6.23 4.89
N LEU A 48 3.60 -5.18 4.16
CA LEU A 48 2.36 -5.16 3.38
C LEU A 48 2.71 -5.25 1.88
N GLY A 49 2.38 -6.38 1.26
CA GLY A 49 2.55 -6.55 -0.18
C GLY A 49 1.37 -5.99 -0.97
N GLU A 50 1.63 -5.55 -2.20
CA GLU A 50 0.61 -5.01 -3.11
C GLU A 50 0.82 -5.43 -4.57
N ALA A 51 -0.16 -5.07 -5.40
CA ALA A 51 0.01 -4.96 -6.83
C ALA A 51 -0.16 -3.46 -7.13
N HIS A 52 0.84 -2.85 -7.75
CA HIS A 52 0.95 -1.38 -7.82
C HIS A 52 -0.21 -0.69 -8.56
N ASP A 53 -0.93 -1.41 -9.42
CA ASP A 53 -2.07 -0.89 -10.17
C ASP A 53 -3.43 -1.30 -9.57
N ASN A 54 -3.44 -1.96 -8.41
CA ASN A 54 -4.67 -2.41 -7.77
C ASN A 54 -5.12 -1.41 -6.68
N PRO A 55 -6.17 -0.60 -6.92
CA PRO A 55 -6.65 0.38 -5.95
C PRO A 55 -7.07 -0.24 -4.62
N VAL A 56 -7.57 -1.48 -4.62
CA VAL A 56 -8.05 -2.14 -3.40
C VAL A 56 -6.90 -2.45 -2.45
N HIS A 57 -5.72 -2.80 -2.96
CA HIS A 57 -4.55 -3.08 -2.11
C HIS A 57 -4.09 -1.82 -1.37
N HIS A 58 -4.04 -0.67 -2.05
CA HIS A 58 -3.70 0.61 -1.44
C HIS A 58 -4.73 1.06 -0.39
N GLN A 59 -6.02 0.77 -0.60
CA GLN A 59 -7.03 1.02 0.43
C GLN A 59 -6.80 0.16 1.68
N TYR A 60 -6.49 -1.13 1.52
CA TYR A 60 -6.17 -1.98 2.66
C TYR A 60 -4.91 -1.53 3.40
N GLN A 61 -3.88 -1.09 2.70
CA GLN A 61 -2.70 -0.49 3.34
C GLN A 61 -3.08 0.74 4.17
N ALA A 62 -3.87 1.66 3.60
CA ALA A 62 -4.31 2.86 4.30
C ALA A 62 -5.12 2.53 5.57
N GLU A 63 -6.05 1.56 5.48
CA GLU A 63 -6.82 1.08 6.63
C GLU A 63 -5.92 0.47 7.72
N ILE A 64 -4.96 -0.37 7.32
CA ILE A 64 -4.02 -1.00 8.26
C ILE A 64 -3.17 0.06 8.96
N VAL A 65 -2.64 1.04 8.23
CA VAL A 65 -1.86 2.16 8.80
C VAL A 65 -2.71 2.95 9.81
N GLN A 66 -3.96 3.32 9.47
CA GLN A 66 -4.83 4.05 10.39
C GLN A 66 -5.16 3.26 11.66
N ARG A 67 -5.34 1.94 11.55
CA ARG A 67 -5.69 1.08 12.69
C ARG A 67 -4.52 0.73 13.58
N LEU A 68 -3.33 0.52 13.00
CA LEU A 68 -2.12 0.18 13.75
C LEU A 68 -1.42 1.42 14.32
N LYS A 69 -1.54 2.57 13.65
CA LYS A 69 -0.81 3.82 13.96
C LYS A 69 0.68 3.55 14.21
N PRO A 70 1.39 3.00 13.22
CA PRO A 70 2.81 2.68 13.39
C PRO A 70 3.62 3.96 13.63
N THR A 71 4.77 3.82 14.28
CA THR A 71 5.69 4.96 14.46
C THR A 71 6.37 5.37 13.16
N ALA A 72 6.62 4.42 12.26
CA ALA A 72 7.24 4.68 10.96
C ALA A 72 6.66 3.80 9.85
N VAL A 73 6.68 4.30 8.62
CA VAL A 73 6.31 3.55 7.41
C VAL A 73 7.38 3.71 6.35
N VAL A 74 7.91 2.60 5.86
CA VAL A 74 8.87 2.57 4.76
C VAL A 74 8.15 2.20 3.48
N MET A 75 8.36 2.98 2.42
CA MET A 75 7.76 2.77 1.11
C MET A 75 8.84 2.48 0.07
N GLU A 76 8.68 1.40 -0.69
CA GLU A 76 9.59 1.06 -1.81
C GLU A 76 9.65 2.14 -2.90
N HIS A 77 8.60 2.97 -2.95
CA HIS A 77 8.39 4.00 -3.95
C HIS A 77 9.34 5.19 -3.81
N LEU A 78 9.93 5.36 -2.62
CA LEU A 78 10.66 6.57 -2.24
C LEU A 78 12.13 6.25 -1.96
N ASP A 79 13.01 7.06 -2.52
CA ASP A 79 14.37 7.15 -2.03
C ASP A 79 14.44 7.91 -0.67
N PRO A 80 15.58 7.87 0.04
CA PRO A 80 15.70 8.53 1.36
C PRO A 80 15.46 10.05 1.34
N THR A 81 15.78 10.73 0.24
CA THR A 81 15.54 12.17 0.09
C THR A 81 14.05 12.45 -0.10
N GLN A 82 13.38 11.65 -0.94
CA GLN A 82 11.94 11.71 -1.16
C GLN A 82 11.17 11.42 0.13
N ALA A 83 11.55 10.39 0.90
CA ALA A 83 10.93 10.06 2.18
C ALA A 83 11.05 11.23 3.18
N LYS A 84 12.24 11.83 3.29
CA LYS A 84 12.44 13.02 4.13
C LYS A 84 11.54 14.18 3.72
N ASN A 85 11.39 14.43 2.42
CA ASN A 85 10.53 15.49 1.92
C ASN A 85 9.04 15.18 2.18
N ALA A 86 8.63 13.92 2.05
CA ALA A 86 7.26 13.48 2.31
C ALA A 86 6.83 13.74 3.75
N ASN A 87 7.75 13.60 4.71
CA ASN A 87 7.48 13.83 6.13
C ASN A 87 7.12 15.28 6.45
N THR A 88 7.67 16.25 5.73
CA THR A 88 7.46 17.68 6.01
C THR A 88 6.43 18.34 5.10
N ALA A 89 6.23 17.82 3.89
CA ALA A 89 5.35 18.41 2.89
C ALA A 89 3.85 18.22 3.24
N PRO A 90 2.95 19.15 2.86
CA PRO A 90 1.51 18.90 2.94
C PRO A 90 1.09 17.84 1.91
N LEU A 91 0.03 17.08 2.22
CA LEU A 91 -0.47 16.00 1.35
C LEU A 91 -0.72 16.50 -0.09
N SER A 92 -1.27 17.70 -0.24
CA SER A 92 -1.60 18.33 -1.53
C SER A 92 -0.40 18.64 -2.41
N GLU A 93 0.82 18.65 -1.87
CA GLU A 93 2.04 18.96 -2.61
C GLU A 93 2.90 17.70 -2.88
N LEU A 94 2.54 16.56 -2.28
CA LEU A 94 3.37 15.35 -2.32
C LEU A 94 3.64 14.86 -3.74
N GLU A 95 2.64 14.79 -4.61
CA GLU A 95 2.83 14.33 -6.00
C GLU A 95 3.95 15.11 -6.71
N THR A 96 3.93 16.44 -6.54
CA THR A 96 4.92 17.34 -7.15
C THR A 96 6.28 17.22 -6.48
N ILE A 97 6.33 17.26 -5.15
CA ILE A 97 7.59 17.20 -4.38
C ILE A 97 8.31 15.87 -4.57
N LEU A 98 7.56 14.79 -4.72
CA LEU A 98 8.09 13.45 -5.00
C LEU A 98 8.45 13.27 -6.48
N ASN A 99 8.12 14.24 -7.34
CA ASN A 99 8.28 14.13 -8.80
C ASN A 99 7.64 12.84 -9.34
N TRP A 100 6.44 12.52 -8.80
CA TRP A 100 5.79 11.22 -8.97
C TRP A 100 5.53 10.87 -10.43
N ALA A 101 5.14 11.86 -11.24
CA ALA A 101 4.91 11.72 -12.68
C ALA A 101 6.13 11.20 -13.47
N LYS A 102 7.34 11.26 -12.91
CA LYS A 102 8.58 10.74 -13.53
C LYS A 102 9.14 9.50 -12.83
N SER A 103 8.43 8.96 -11.84
CA SER A 103 8.90 7.82 -11.04
C SER A 103 8.78 6.48 -11.77
N GLY A 104 7.85 6.37 -12.72
CA GLY A 104 7.48 5.11 -13.36
C GLY A 104 6.43 4.30 -12.57
N TRP A 105 6.04 4.77 -11.38
CA TRP A 105 4.91 4.21 -10.64
C TRP A 105 3.56 4.59 -11.27
N PRO A 106 2.50 3.83 -10.98
CA PRO A 106 1.13 4.19 -11.35
C PRO A 106 0.69 5.55 -10.78
N ASP A 107 -0.47 6.02 -11.23
CA ASP A 107 -1.00 7.34 -10.89
C ASP A 107 -1.00 7.60 -9.37
N PHE A 108 -0.59 8.80 -8.96
CA PHE A 108 -0.45 9.15 -7.55
C PHE A 108 -1.76 9.00 -6.76
N SER A 109 -2.92 9.16 -7.42
CA SER A 109 -4.22 8.98 -6.77
C SER A 109 -4.45 7.57 -6.20
N LEU A 110 -3.73 6.55 -6.68
CA LEU A 110 -3.75 5.21 -6.09
C LEU A 110 -3.03 5.17 -4.74
N PHE A 111 -1.97 5.97 -4.57
CA PHE A 111 -1.10 6.00 -3.40
C PHE A 111 -1.48 7.09 -2.39
N GLU A 112 -2.17 8.14 -2.82
CA GLU A 112 -2.61 9.25 -1.98
C GLU A 112 -3.34 8.79 -0.70
N PRO A 113 -4.24 7.78 -0.72
CA PRO A 113 -4.88 7.26 0.50
C PRO A 113 -3.87 6.73 1.53
N VAL A 114 -2.79 6.09 1.07
CA VAL A 114 -1.73 5.57 1.93
C VAL A 114 -0.96 6.74 2.55
N PHE A 115 -0.51 7.71 1.75
CA PHE A 115 0.16 8.92 2.26
C PHE A 115 -0.69 9.70 3.25
N ARG A 116 -1.99 9.82 2.98
CA ARG A 116 -2.96 10.44 3.89
C ARG A 116 -3.00 9.71 5.22
N SER A 117 -3.15 8.39 5.20
CA SER A 117 -3.21 7.56 6.40
C SER A 117 -1.95 7.67 7.27
N ILE A 118 -0.77 7.71 6.64
CA ILE A 118 0.53 7.89 7.33
C ILE A 118 0.55 9.23 8.08
N LYS A 119 0.16 10.32 7.41
CA LYS A 119 0.10 11.66 8.03
C LYS A 119 -0.92 11.74 9.16
N GLU A 120 -2.12 11.19 8.96
CA GLU A 120 -3.18 11.16 9.98
C GLU A 120 -2.80 10.30 11.19
N ALA A 121 -2.05 9.22 10.98
CA ALA A 121 -1.49 8.38 12.03
C ALA A 121 -0.33 9.06 12.79
N GLY A 122 0.27 10.12 12.23
CA GLY A 122 1.46 10.76 12.77
C GLY A 122 2.74 9.92 12.59
N ALA A 123 2.74 8.99 11.63
CA ALA A 123 3.88 8.17 11.28
C ALA A 123 4.89 8.98 10.44
N THR A 124 6.17 8.60 10.52
CA THR A 124 7.29 9.19 9.75
C THR A 124 7.94 8.22 8.79
#